data_AF-A0A2H0AB55-F1
#
_entry.id   AF-A0A2H0AB55-F1
#
_cell.length_a   1.000
_cell.length_b   1.000
_cell.length_c   1.000
_cell.angle_alpha   90.00
_cell.angle_beta   90.00
_cell.angle_gamma   90.00
#
_symmetry.space_group_name_H-M   'P 1'
#
loop_
_entity.id
_entity.type
_entity.pdbx_description
1 polymer ?
#
loop_
_entity_poly.entity_id
_entity_poly.type
_entity_poly.pdbx_seq_one_letter_code
_entity_poly.pdbx_strand_id
1 'polypeptide(L)'
;MKWESINKKEDNTVDLPDTWLFTHYFEALNTLFRVENSLRVFLFAVLKTTFEEKWLDINVTSDDAKEATISKIAKQRKAQAKTFGYLGYKTPCPLMYMTSGELIRIITSDSYWKHFNMYFLGSKEIIKNKLEEIGSVRNALAHFRPIKQDDVDLIKQNARHVLSNIEVCLVDMMSCANTVPTNTSEEWYTVLRTLGTDHCTLSFNQSNDEKWIMISFLYNCPVIGGRGSRHYRSDRALSIKTSSILKLFPILQGSLVFLAEELKHPVMKENGPKFDKQFKMLFSQELLSRKYKEIKTEIENVLLKISEETNLLEDDNLARGELVQGVTIRSQWKKREDKDTGWWSFDHDSLLCEVSEDDPPEYWGRLGYIEKDYVTSTEDYPWMSVNVSKSNIPF
;
A
#
# COMPACT_ATOMS: atom_id res chain seq x y z
N MET A 1 39.86 -8.53 -13.14
CA MET A 1 39.14 -7.33 -12.70
C MET A 1 38.74 -7.55 -11.25
N LYS A 2 39.23 -6.74 -10.30
CA LYS A 2 38.82 -6.80 -8.89
C LYS A 2 37.91 -5.61 -8.64
N TRP A 3 36.70 -5.87 -8.17
CA TRP A 3 35.76 -4.83 -7.77
C TRP A 3 36.03 -4.49 -6.31
N GLU A 4 36.26 -3.22 -6.01
CA GLU A 4 36.36 -2.76 -4.63
C GLU A 4 34.99 -2.96 -3.93
N SER A 5 35.02 -3.26 -2.64
CA SER A 5 33.83 -3.48 -1.83
C SER A 5 33.83 -2.56 -0.64
N ILE A 6 32.63 -2.23 -0.17
CA ILE A 6 32.43 -1.51 1.08
C ILE A 6 33.19 -2.19 2.22
N ASN A 7 33.92 -1.42 3.01
CA ASN A 7 34.50 -1.89 4.26
C ASN A 7 33.60 -1.46 5.43
N LYS A 8 32.99 -2.44 6.11
CA LYS A 8 32.19 -2.19 7.32
C LYS A 8 33.12 -2.25 8.53
N LYS A 9 33.21 -1.14 9.26
CA LYS A 9 33.97 -1.06 10.51
C LYS A 9 33.10 -1.58 11.67
N GLU A 10 33.75 -1.95 12.77
CA GLU A 10 33.08 -2.51 13.96
C GLU A 10 32.12 -1.51 14.64
N ASP A 11 32.31 -0.22 14.40
CA ASP A 11 31.46 0.88 14.88
C ASP A 11 30.25 1.17 13.98
N ASN A 12 29.91 0.25 13.07
CA ASN A 12 28.89 0.42 12.03
C ASN A 12 29.14 1.56 11.04
N THR A 13 30.34 2.18 11.04
CA THR A 13 30.71 3.12 9.98
C THR A 13 31.10 2.38 8.71
N VAL A 14 30.86 3.05 7.58
CA VAL A 14 31.03 2.50 6.24
C VAL A 14 32.12 3.29 5.55
N ASP A 15 33.21 2.63 5.16
CA ASP A 15 34.26 3.23 4.34
C ASP A 15 33.95 2.97 2.86
N LEU A 16 33.72 4.05 2.12
CA LEU A 16 33.49 3.99 0.68
C LEU A 16 34.82 4.20 -0.05
N PRO A 17 35.16 3.36 -1.05
CA PRO A 17 36.39 3.59 -1.81
C PRO A 17 36.38 4.94 -2.53
N ASP A 18 37.53 5.61 -2.59
CA ASP A 18 37.69 6.92 -3.26
C ASP A 18 37.36 6.88 -4.76
N THR A 19 37.30 5.69 -5.35
CA THR A 19 36.96 5.46 -6.76
C THR A 19 35.45 5.41 -7.02
N TRP A 20 34.62 5.40 -5.96
CA TRP A 20 33.17 5.32 -6.07
C TRP A 20 32.52 6.69 -6.31
N LEU A 21 31.24 6.68 -6.66
CA LEU A 21 30.46 7.90 -6.78
C LEU A 21 30.32 8.59 -5.42
N PHE A 22 30.32 9.93 -5.45
CA PHE A 22 30.07 10.75 -4.28
C PHE A 22 28.70 10.45 -3.63
N THR A 23 28.61 10.68 -2.32
CA THR A 23 27.41 10.39 -1.51
C THR A 23 26.15 11.12 -1.98
N HIS A 24 26.28 12.27 -2.64
CA HIS A 24 25.15 13.02 -3.18
C HIS A 24 24.40 12.29 -4.31
N TYR A 25 25.05 11.32 -4.98
CA TYR A 25 24.37 10.43 -5.94
C TYR A 25 23.37 9.51 -5.25
N PHE A 26 23.74 8.96 -4.09
CA PHE A 26 22.84 8.15 -3.28
C PHE A 26 21.65 8.97 -2.77
N GLU A 27 21.92 10.19 -2.30
CA GLU A 27 20.88 11.11 -1.84
C GLU A 27 19.92 11.51 -2.96
N ALA A 28 20.44 11.81 -4.16
CA ALA A 28 19.63 12.09 -5.33
C ALA A 28 18.72 10.90 -5.69
N LEU A 29 19.26 9.68 -5.73
CA LEU A 29 18.51 8.46 -6.01
C LEU A 29 17.37 8.25 -5.00
N ASN A 30 17.67 8.34 -3.71
CA ASN A 30 16.67 8.18 -2.65
C ASN A 30 15.56 9.26 -2.73
N THR A 31 15.96 10.52 -2.97
CA THR A 31 15.00 11.63 -3.07
C THR A 31 14.10 11.47 -4.30
N LEU A 32 14.67 11.14 -5.47
CA LEU A 32 13.91 10.90 -6.69
C LEU A 32 12.99 9.70 -6.57
N PHE A 33 13.45 8.61 -5.95
CA PHE A 33 12.64 7.42 -5.68
C PHE A 33 11.39 7.79 -4.86
N ARG A 34 11.56 8.58 -3.79
CA ARG A 34 10.46 9.01 -2.92
C ARG A 34 9.47 9.92 -3.63
N VAL A 35 9.98 10.91 -4.37
CA VAL A 35 9.15 11.82 -5.18
C VAL A 35 8.33 11.04 -6.20
N GLU A 36 8.96 10.16 -6.98
CA GLU A 36 8.30 9.43 -8.07
C GLU A 36 7.23 8.46 -7.54
N ASN A 37 7.51 7.72 -6.47
CA ASN A 37 6.53 6.78 -5.91
C ASN A 37 5.40 7.48 -5.16
N SER A 38 5.66 8.60 -4.48
CA SER A 38 4.59 9.42 -3.90
C SER A 38 3.65 9.98 -4.98
N LEU A 39 4.22 10.45 -6.10
CA LEU A 39 3.42 10.88 -7.24
C LEU A 39 2.59 9.74 -7.84
N ARG A 40 3.11 8.50 -7.88
CA ARG A 40 2.33 7.34 -8.34
C ARG A 40 1.13 7.04 -7.45
N VAL A 41 1.31 7.03 -6.14
CA VAL A 41 0.22 6.80 -5.18
C VAL A 41 -0.83 7.91 -5.27
N PHE A 42 -0.38 9.16 -5.30
CA PHE A 42 -1.27 10.32 -5.47
C PHE A 42 -2.04 10.26 -6.79
N LEU A 43 -1.33 10.03 -7.90
CA LEU A 43 -1.94 9.93 -9.22
C LEU A 43 -2.98 8.81 -9.27
N PHE A 44 -2.65 7.64 -8.71
CA PHE A 44 -3.57 6.53 -8.61
C PHE A 44 -4.85 6.93 -7.86
N ALA A 45 -4.73 7.54 -6.68
CA ALA A 45 -5.88 7.93 -5.86
C ALA A 45 -6.80 8.93 -6.59
N VAL A 46 -6.23 9.97 -7.21
CA VAL A 46 -7.02 10.96 -7.96
C VAL A 46 -7.70 10.34 -9.18
N LEU A 47 -6.97 9.54 -9.96
CA LEU A 47 -7.56 8.91 -11.15
C LEU A 47 -8.62 7.89 -10.77
N LYS A 48 -8.39 7.07 -9.75
CA LYS A 48 -9.31 6.03 -9.30
C LYS A 48 -10.62 6.63 -8.77
N THR A 49 -10.54 7.70 -7.98
CA THR A 49 -11.73 8.37 -7.45
C THR A 49 -12.51 9.13 -8.53
N THR A 50 -11.80 9.71 -9.51
CA THR A 50 -12.42 10.53 -10.56
C THR A 50 -13.05 9.69 -11.67
N PHE A 51 -12.37 8.63 -12.10
CA PHE A 51 -12.74 7.86 -13.29
C PHE A 51 -13.19 6.42 -12.98
N GLU A 52 -13.15 6.02 -11.71
CA GLU A 52 -13.55 4.69 -11.24
C GLU A 52 -12.88 3.61 -12.10
N GLU A 53 -13.61 2.63 -12.61
CA GLU A 53 -13.10 1.55 -13.47
C GLU A 53 -12.39 2.03 -14.75
N LYS A 54 -12.71 3.24 -15.24
CA LYS A 54 -12.16 3.80 -16.48
C LYS A 54 -10.83 4.50 -16.31
N TRP A 55 -10.26 4.51 -15.10
CA TRP A 55 -8.98 5.18 -14.83
C TRP A 55 -7.83 4.64 -15.69
N LEU A 56 -7.90 3.38 -16.11
CA LEU A 56 -6.92 2.74 -17.00
C LEU A 56 -7.02 3.17 -18.47
N ASP A 57 -8.16 3.72 -18.87
CA ASP A 57 -8.44 4.17 -20.23
C ASP A 57 -8.06 5.64 -20.45
N ILE A 58 -7.47 6.27 -19.44
CA ILE A 58 -6.94 7.63 -19.51
C ILE A 58 -5.84 7.70 -20.56
N ASN A 59 -6.01 8.67 -21.48
CA ASN A 59 -5.07 8.90 -22.56
C ASN A 59 -3.82 9.62 -22.04
N VAL A 60 -2.66 9.17 -22.50
CA VAL A 60 -1.37 9.73 -22.18
C VAL A 60 -0.52 9.74 -23.44
N THR A 61 0.17 10.85 -23.67
CA THR A 61 1.21 10.92 -24.70
C THR A 61 2.45 10.23 -24.16
N SER A 62 2.86 9.12 -24.78
CA SER A 62 4.08 8.40 -24.41
C SER A 62 5.33 9.22 -24.76
N ASP A 63 6.50 8.80 -24.28
CA ASP A 63 7.77 9.44 -24.63
C ASP A 63 8.05 9.44 -26.15
N ASP A 64 7.56 8.44 -26.89
CA ASP A 64 7.64 8.38 -28.36
C ASP A 64 6.60 9.23 -29.10
N ALA A 65 5.96 10.19 -28.41
CA ALA A 65 4.88 11.06 -28.91
C ALA A 65 3.64 10.32 -29.46
N LYS A 66 3.47 9.04 -29.13
CA LYS A 66 2.26 8.27 -29.47
C LYS A 66 1.23 8.42 -28.36
N GLU A 67 -0.01 8.71 -28.75
CA GLU A 67 -1.14 8.64 -27.83
C GLU A 67 -1.52 7.18 -27.57
N ALA A 68 -1.61 6.85 -26.29
CA ALA A 68 -2.02 5.53 -25.81
C ALA A 68 -2.72 5.67 -24.46
N THR A 69 -3.42 4.63 -24.02
CA THR A 69 -3.97 4.59 -22.67
C THR A 69 -2.94 4.07 -21.67
N ILE A 70 -3.12 4.36 -20.38
CA ILE A 70 -2.32 3.79 -19.28
C ILE A 70 -2.26 2.26 -19.41
N SER A 71 -3.40 1.61 -19.65
CA SER A 71 -3.49 0.16 -19.85
C SER A 71 -2.60 -0.33 -20.99
N LYS A 72 -2.62 0.36 -22.13
CA LYS A 72 -1.86 -0.04 -23.33
C LYS A 72 -0.36 0.10 -23.12
N ILE A 73 0.11 1.20 -22.54
CA ILE A 73 1.53 1.43 -22.24
C ILE A 73 2.03 0.37 -21.25
N ALA A 74 1.30 0.16 -20.15
CA ALA A 74 1.67 -0.82 -19.14
C ALA A 74 1.71 -2.25 -19.69
N LYS A 75 0.72 -2.66 -20.49
CA LYS A 75 0.71 -3.98 -21.16
C LYS A 75 1.92 -4.18 -22.07
N GLN A 76 2.26 -3.18 -22.87
CA GLN A 76 3.43 -3.23 -23.75
C GLN A 76 4.72 -3.41 -22.95
N ARG A 77 4.94 -2.60 -21.90
CA ARG A 77 6.15 -2.66 -21.07
C ARG A 77 6.21 -3.92 -20.20
N LYS A 78 5.07 -4.40 -19.69
CA LYS A 78 4.99 -5.70 -18.99
C LYS A 78 5.34 -6.86 -19.92
N ALA A 79 4.89 -6.83 -21.18
CA ALA A 79 5.26 -7.83 -22.18
C ALA A 79 6.77 -7.76 -22.51
N GLN A 80 7.34 -6.57 -22.66
CA GLN A 80 8.78 -6.39 -22.88
C GLN A 80 9.62 -6.89 -21.70
N ALA A 81 9.20 -6.62 -20.46
CA ALA A 81 9.88 -7.11 -19.26
C ALA A 81 9.88 -8.65 -19.19
N LYS A 82 8.78 -9.30 -19.59
CA LYS A 82 8.70 -10.78 -19.67
C LYS A 82 9.72 -11.39 -20.63
N THR A 83 10.10 -10.70 -21.71
CA THR A 83 11.16 -11.15 -22.63
C THR A 83 12.49 -11.35 -21.91
N PHE A 84 12.75 -10.57 -20.86
CA PHE A 84 13.98 -10.64 -20.09
C PHE A 84 13.89 -11.48 -18.82
N GLY A 85 12.74 -12.14 -18.55
CA GLY A 85 12.49 -13.25 -17.60
C GLY A 85 12.90 -13.10 -16.13
N TYR A 86 14.13 -12.69 -15.88
CA TYR A 86 14.80 -12.48 -14.60
C TYR A 86 15.04 -11.00 -14.27
N LEU A 87 14.87 -10.08 -15.24
CA LEU A 87 15.05 -8.64 -15.02
C LEU A 87 13.74 -7.97 -14.60
N GLY A 88 13.76 -7.37 -13.40
CA GLY A 88 12.70 -6.50 -12.91
C GLY A 88 11.77 -7.13 -11.87
N TYR A 89 11.25 -6.28 -10.99
CA TYR A 89 10.21 -6.67 -10.04
C TYR A 89 8.85 -6.60 -10.73
N LYS A 90 8.00 -7.57 -10.45
CA LYS A 90 6.70 -7.67 -11.10
C LYS A 90 5.63 -7.16 -10.15
N THR A 91 4.81 -6.25 -10.66
CA THR A 91 3.91 -5.43 -9.85
C THR A 91 2.51 -5.39 -10.48
N PRO A 92 1.44 -5.42 -9.68
CA PRO A 92 0.07 -5.39 -10.17
C PRO A 92 -0.33 -4.02 -10.74
N CYS A 93 0.32 -2.93 -10.31
CA CYS A 93 -0.10 -1.57 -10.67
C CYS A 93 0.46 -1.09 -12.03
N PRO A 94 -0.39 -0.71 -12.99
CA PRO A 94 0.03 -0.18 -14.29
C PRO A 94 0.90 1.08 -14.22
N LEU A 95 0.72 1.94 -13.21
CA LEU A 95 1.51 3.17 -13.05
C LEU A 95 2.99 2.90 -12.73
N MET A 96 3.32 1.72 -12.21
CA MET A 96 4.71 1.31 -11.99
C MET A 96 5.48 1.09 -13.29
N TYR A 97 4.78 0.86 -14.40
CA TYR A 97 5.38 0.72 -15.72
C TYR A 97 5.43 2.06 -16.47
N MET A 98 5.02 3.18 -15.87
CA MET A 98 5.06 4.51 -16.47
C MET A 98 6.32 5.27 -16.10
N THR A 99 6.82 6.09 -17.03
CA THR A 99 7.97 6.98 -16.79
C THR A 99 7.56 8.22 -16.01
N SER A 100 8.49 8.87 -15.32
CA SER A 100 8.22 10.13 -14.63
C SER A 100 7.64 11.19 -15.58
N GLY A 101 8.16 11.28 -16.80
CA GLY A 101 7.64 12.17 -17.83
C GLY A 101 6.16 11.92 -18.18
N GLU A 102 5.75 10.65 -18.26
CA GLU A 102 4.35 10.31 -18.52
C GLU A 102 3.43 10.64 -17.34
N LEU A 103 3.89 10.42 -16.09
CA LEU A 103 3.15 10.81 -14.89
C LEU A 103 2.93 12.34 -14.88
N ILE A 104 3.98 13.12 -15.17
CA ILE A 104 3.92 14.59 -15.25
C ILE A 104 2.95 15.03 -16.34
N ARG A 105 2.99 14.40 -17.52
CA ARG A 105 2.09 14.71 -18.64
C ARG A 105 0.63 14.41 -18.32
N ILE A 106 0.32 13.35 -17.55
CA ILE A 106 -1.05 13.11 -17.08
C ILE A 106 -1.50 14.23 -16.15
N ILE A 107 -0.69 14.51 -15.12
CA ILE A 107 -1.02 15.53 -14.10
C ILE A 107 -1.27 16.88 -14.77
N THR A 108 -0.38 17.29 -15.69
CA THR A 108 -0.36 18.63 -16.29
C THR A 108 -1.08 18.72 -17.64
N SER A 109 -1.84 17.68 -18.03
CA SER A 109 -2.66 17.69 -19.24
C SER A 109 -3.84 18.65 -19.10
N ASP A 110 -4.18 19.39 -20.15
CA ASP A 110 -5.36 20.26 -20.18
C ASP A 110 -6.66 19.52 -19.86
N SER A 111 -6.77 18.27 -20.30
CA SER A 111 -7.96 17.44 -20.08
C SER A 111 -8.16 17.05 -18.62
N TYR A 112 -7.06 16.93 -17.86
CA TYR A 112 -7.08 16.34 -16.52
C TYR A 112 -6.67 17.31 -15.41
N TRP A 113 -6.03 18.44 -15.73
CA TRP A 113 -5.53 19.42 -14.76
C TRP A 113 -6.62 19.88 -13.77
N LYS A 114 -7.87 19.98 -14.22
CA LYS A 114 -9.03 20.34 -13.37
C LYS A 114 -9.24 19.40 -12.17
N HIS A 115 -8.73 18.17 -12.23
CA HIS A 115 -8.81 17.19 -11.14
C HIS A 115 -7.58 17.23 -10.21
N PHE A 116 -6.48 17.82 -10.68
CA PHE A 116 -5.21 17.87 -9.95
C PHE A 116 -4.92 19.23 -9.32
N ASN A 117 -5.44 20.33 -9.90
CA ASN A 117 -5.05 21.69 -9.56
C ASN A 117 -5.20 22.05 -8.07
N MET A 118 -6.21 21.51 -7.39
CA MET A 118 -6.47 21.78 -5.98
C MET A 118 -5.40 21.24 -5.04
N TYR A 119 -4.60 20.27 -5.51
CA TYR A 119 -3.50 19.68 -4.76
C TYR A 119 -2.17 20.38 -5.00
N PHE A 120 -2.13 21.45 -5.79
CA PHE A 120 -0.91 22.18 -6.11
C PHE A 120 -1.01 23.67 -5.78
N LEU A 121 0.07 24.20 -5.21
CA LEU A 121 0.20 25.62 -4.87
C LEU A 121 0.83 26.41 -6.03
N GLY A 122 0.19 26.40 -7.20
CA GLY A 122 0.69 27.11 -8.38
C GLY A 122 -0.10 26.86 -9.65
N SER A 123 0.22 27.62 -10.70
CA SER A 123 -0.35 27.36 -12.02
C SER A 123 0.20 26.06 -12.60
N LYS A 124 -0.55 25.46 -13.53
CA LYS A 124 -0.16 24.25 -14.26
C LYS A 124 1.25 24.35 -14.83
N GLU A 125 1.60 25.49 -15.41
CA GLU A 125 2.91 25.77 -16.02
C GLU A 125 4.03 25.79 -14.99
N ILE A 126 3.80 26.41 -13.82
CA ILE A 126 4.78 26.44 -12.72
C ILE A 126 5.03 25.02 -12.21
N ILE A 127 3.96 24.25 -11.98
CA ILE A 127 4.06 22.87 -11.49
C ILE A 127 4.75 21.98 -12.51
N LYS A 128 4.38 22.10 -13.78
CA LYS A 128 5.03 21.39 -14.89
C LYS A 128 6.53 21.66 -14.92
N ASN A 129 6.94 22.94 -14.93
CA ASN A 129 8.35 23.31 -14.99
C ASN A 129 9.14 22.73 -13.82
N LYS A 130 8.60 22.82 -12.59
CA LYS A 130 9.26 22.26 -11.40
C LYS A 130 9.44 20.75 -11.46
N LEU A 131 8.42 20.03 -11.95
CA LEU A 131 8.50 18.58 -12.13
C LEU A 131 9.45 18.19 -13.27
N GLU A 132 9.49 18.96 -14.36
CA GLU A 132 10.43 18.76 -15.47
C GLU A 132 11.88 19.04 -15.05
N GLU A 133 12.13 20.02 -14.19
CA GLU A 133 13.44 20.29 -13.58
C GLU A 133 13.92 19.08 -12.76
N ILE A 134 13.06 18.49 -11.93
CA ILE A 134 13.35 17.22 -11.22
C ILE A 134 13.63 16.10 -12.24
N GLY A 135 12.80 16.02 -13.29
CA GLY A 135 12.95 15.06 -14.39
C GLY A 135 14.29 15.16 -15.12
N SER A 136 14.85 16.37 -15.25
CA SER A 136 16.15 16.60 -15.87
C SER A 136 17.30 15.94 -15.09
N VAL A 137 17.30 16.09 -13.75
CA VAL A 137 18.31 15.44 -12.88
C VAL A 137 18.15 13.92 -12.90
N ARG A 138 16.92 13.42 -12.84
CA ARG A 138 16.61 11.98 -12.99
C ARG A 138 17.12 11.43 -14.33
N ASN A 139 16.92 12.19 -15.41
CA ASN A 139 17.40 11.82 -16.74
C ASN A 139 18.94 11.83 -16.81
N ALA A 140 19.60 12.78 -16.14
CA ALA A 140 21.05 12.77 -16.01
C ALA A 140 21.55 11.48 -15.33
N LEU A 141 20.98 11.09 -14.19
CA LEU A 141 21.31 9.84 -13.51
C LEU A 141 21.05 8.60 -14.38
N ALA A 142 19.91 8.53 -15.06
CA ALA A 142 19.55 7.39 -15.92
C ALA A 142 20.52 7.19 -17.09
N HIS A 143 21.19 8.25 -17.55
CA HIS A 143 22.20 8.22 -18.60
C HIS A 143 23.64 8.26 -18.06
N PHE A 144 23.84 8.03 -16.76
CA PHE A 144 25.14 8.08 -16.08
C PHE A 144 25.90 9.41 -16.31
N ARG A 145 25.16 10.52 -16.45
CA ARG A 145 25.75 11.86 -16.54
C ARG A 145 26.09 12.39 -15.15
N PRO A 146 27.16 13.20 -15.02
CA PRO A 146 27.52 13.79 -13.73
C PRO A 146 26.41 14.69 -13.17
N ILE A 147 26.20 14.61 -11.86
CA ILE A 147 25.38 15.54 -11.08
C ILE A 147 26.20 16.19 -9.96
N LYS A 148 25.76 17.36 -9.50
CA LYS A 148 26.36 18.16 -8.43
C LYS A 148 25.46 18.17 -7.19
N GLN A 149 25.99 18.65 -6.06
CA GLN A 149 25.18 18.84 -4.85
C GLN A 149 24.00 19.79 -5.09
N ASP A 150 24.21 20.87 -5.86
CA ASP A 150 23.16 21.83 -6.21
C ASP A 150 21.96 21.18 -6.93
N ASP A 151 22.20 20.10 -7.69
CA ASP A 151 21.12 19.34 -8.35
C ASP A 151 20.24 18.61 -7.33
N VAL A 152 20.84 18.12 -6.23
CA VAL A 152 20.12 17.49 -5.12
C VAL A 152 19.26 18.51 -4.38
N ASP A 153 19.83 19.69 -4.12
CA ASP A 153 19.11 20.78 -3.46
C ASP A 153 17.95 21.29 -4.32
N LEU A 154 18.15 21.36 -5.65
CA LEU A 154 17.10 21.65 -6.62
C LEU A 154 15.97 20.62 -6.56
N ILE A 155 16.27 19.31 -6.53
CA ILE A 155 15.24 18.27 -6.40
C ILE A 155 14.43 18.49 -5.12
N LYS A 156 15.10 18.66 -3.98
CA LYS A 156 14.44 18.82 -2.68
C LYS A 156 13.59 20.09 -2.63
N GLN A 157 14.09 21.21 -3.13
CA GLN A 157 13.37 22.47 -3.13
C GLN A 157 12.10 22.39 -4.00
N ASN A 158 12.22 21.83 -5.22
CA ASN A 158 11.07 21.67 -6.09
C ASN A 158 10.09 20.61 -5.58
N ALA A 159 10.58 19.51 -5.01
CA ALA A 159 9.74 18.50 -4.36
C ALA A 159 8.92 19.11 -3.23
N ARG A 160 9.52 19.93 -2.36
CA ARG A 160 8.79 20.65 -1.31
C ARG A 160 7.68 21.51 -1.91
N HIS A 161 8.00 22.39 -2.86
CA HIS A 161 7.00 23.27 -3.47
C HIS A 161 5.84 22.53 -4.15
N VAL A 162 6.13 21.41 -4.81
CA VAL A 162 5.14 20.66 -5.60
C VAL A 162 4.35 19.69 -4.73
N LEU A 163 4.98 19.05 -3.76
CA LEU A 163 4.37 17.95 -2.99
C LEU A 163 3.76 18.39 -1.66
N SER A 164 3.89 19.63 -1.19
CA SER A 164 3.36 20.03 0.14
C SER A 164 1.88 19.68 0.37
N ASN A 165 0.99 19.98 -0.58
CA ASN A 165 -0.43 19.65 -0.43
C ASN A 165 -0.74 18.18 -0.76
N ILE A 166 0.11 17.54 -1.58
CA ILE A 166 0.02 16.11 -1.88
C ILE A 166 0.36 15.29 -0.63
N GLU A 167 1.41 15.68 0.09
CA GLU A 167 1.84 15.11 1.38
C GLU A 167 0.66 15.11 2.36
N VAL A 168 0.03 16.27 2.58
CA VAL A 168 -1.15 16.39 3.44
C VAL A 168 -2.27 15.45 2.99
N CYS A 169 -2.58 15.43 1.70
CA CYS A 169 -3.61 14.55 1.15
C CYS A 169 -3.29 13.07 1.38
N LEU A 170 -2.05 12.64 1.13
CA LEU A 170 -1.63 11.25 1.30
C LEU A 170 -1.66 10.87 2.78
N VAL A 171 -1.14 11.70 3.67
CA VAL A 171 -1.18 11.44 5.13
C VAL A 171 -2.62 11.31 5.62
N ASP A 172 -3.50 12.23 5.23
CA ASP A 172 -4.92 12.21 5.62
C ASP A 172 -5.64 10.96 5.06
N MET A 173 -5.38 10.61 3.80
CA MET A 173 -5.93 9.44 3.13
C MET A 173 -5.48 8.13 3.80
N MET A 174 -4.19 8.03 4.12
CA MET A 174 -3.58 6.81 4.65
C MET A 174 -3.86 6.59 6.13
N SER A 175 -3.94 7.68 6.91
CA SER A 175 -4.17 7.60 8.35
C SER A 175 -5.64 7.48 8.73
N CYS A 176 -6.52 8.25 8.07
CA CYS A 176 -7.93 8.43 8.48
C CYS A 176 -8.06 8.50 10.02
N ALA A 177 -7.33 9.42 10.64
CA ALA A 177 -7.07 9.39 12.08
C ALA A 177 -8.33 9.55 12.96
N ASN A 178 -9.43 10.07 12.42
CA ASN A 178 -10.62 10.39 13.20
C ASN A 178 -11.64 9.25 13.15
N THR A 179 -12.28 8.94 14.27
CA THR A 179 -13.45 8.05 14.27
C THR A 179 -14.67 8.79 13.75
N VAL A 180 -15.46 8.17 12.88
CA VAL A 180 -16.74 8.75 12.43
C VAL A 180 -17.70 8.86 13.61
N PRO A 181 -18.22 10.05 13.96
CA PRO A 181 -19.11 10.23 15.10
C PRO A 181 -20.38 9.37 15.02
N THR A 182 -20.80 8.79 16.14
CA THR A 182 -21.98 7.90 16.18
C THR A 182 -23.31 8.61 15.94
N ASN A 183 -23.32 9.94 16.08
CA ASN A 183 -24.45 10.83 15.79
C ASN A 183 -24.44 11.38 14.34
N THR A 184 -23.54 10.92 13.48
CA THR A 184 -23.55 11.26 12.05
C THR A 184 -24.86 10.83 11.41
N SER A 185 -25.55 11.79 10.78
CA SER A 185 -26.85 11.57 10.11
C SER A 185 -26.72 11.21 8.62
N GLU A 186 -25.50 11.03 8.11
CA GLU A 186 -25.30 10.66 6.72
C GLU A 186 -25.83 9.25 6.42
N GLU A 187 -26.58 9.12 5.32
CA GLU A 187 -27.28 7.88 4.97
C GLU A 187 -26.33 6.69 4.87
N TRP A 188 -25.17 6.85 4.21
CA TRP A 188 -24.18 5.79 4.07
C TRP A 188 -23.75 5.25 5.44
N TYR A 189 -23.53 6.12 6.43
CA TYR A 189 -23.08 5.72 7.76
C TYR A 189 -24.18 4.98 8.51
N THR A 190 -25.40 5.54 8.50
CA THR A 190 -26.54 4.94 9.20
C THR A 190 -26.85 3.52 8.72
N VAL A 191 -26.64 3.26 7.43
CA VAL A 191 -26.86 1.97 6.79
C VAL A 191 -25.68 1.03 7.00
N LEU A 192 -24.45 1.46 6.71
CA LEU A 192 -23.27 0.59 6.79
C LEU A 192 -22.90 0.20 8.22
N ARG A 193 -23.14 1.05 9.22
CA ARG A 193 -22.82 0.74 10.63
C ARG A 193 -23.61 -0.44 11.20
N THR A 194 -24.72 -0.81 10.55
CA THR A 194 -25.56 -1.95 10.96
C THR A 194 -24.99 -3.29 10.50
N LEU A 195 -23.99 -3.27 9.62
CA LEU A 195 -23.39 -4.47 9.08
C LEU A 195 -22.38 -5.07 10.07
N GLY A 196 -22.33 -6.39 10.09
CA GLY A 196 -21.45 -7.17 10.94
C GLY A 196 -21.93 -8.61 11.04
N THR A 197 -21.04 -9.48 11.50
CA THR A 197 -21.33 -10.89 11.78
C THR A 197 -20.61 -11.29 13.06
N ASP A 198 -20.88 -12.49 13.57
CA ASP A 198 -20.17 -13.01 14.75
C ASP A 198 -18.65 -13.17 14.50
N HIS A 199 -18.26 -13.35 13.24
CA HIS A 199 -16.87 -13.55 12.84
C HIS A 199 -16.16 -12.24 12.45
N CYS A 200 -16.90 -11.21 12.06
CA CYS A 200 -16.34 -9.97 11.52
C CYS A 200 -17.11 -8.73 11.99
N THR A 201 -16.39 -7.82 12.65
CA THR A 201 -16.93 -6.52 13.11
C THR A 201 -16.38 -5.36 12.29
N LEU A 202 -17.15 -4.27 12.18
CA LEU A 202 -16.78 -3.09 11.40
C LEU A 202 -16.49 -1.89 12.30
N SER A 203 -15.54 -1.05 11.89
CA SER A 203 -15.31 0.28 12.44
C SER A 203 -15.11 1.31 11.33
N PHE A 204 -15.44 2.56 11.61
CA PHE A 204 -15.46 3.64 10.62
C PHE A 204 -14.56 4.78 11.06
N ASN A 205 -13.66 5.14 10.17
CA ASN A 205 -12.68 6.20 10.35
C ASN A 205 -12.74 7.17 9.17
N GLN A 206 -12.32 8.41 9.37
CA GLN A 206 -12.32 9.45 8.35
C GLN A 206 -11.07 10.33 8.43
N SER A 207 -10.70 10.94 7.30
CA SER A 207 -9.65 11.95 7.24
C SER A 207 -10.03 13.23 8.00
N ASN A 208 -9.04 14.09 8.25
CA ASN A 208 -9.27 15.39 8.90
C ASN A 208 -10.16 16.32 8.06
N ASP A 209 -10.07 16.23 6.73
CA ASP A 209 -10.90 16.98 5.80
C ASP A 209 -12.22 16.27 5.43
N GLU A 210 -12.50 15.12 6.06
CA GLU A 210 -13.69 14.28 5.86
C GLU A 210 -13.90 13.78 4.41
N LYS A 211 -12.91 13.96 3.52
CA LYS A 211 -13.00 13.51 2.13
C LYS A 211 -12.73 12.02 1.95
N TRP A 212 -12.12 11.38 2.93
CA TRP A 212 -11.75 9.98 2.89
C TRP A 212 -12.43 9.23 4.03
N ILE A 213 -13.08 8.12 3.69
CA ILE A 213 -13.74 7.23 4.65
C ILE A 213 -13.08 5.86 4.59
N MET A 214 -12.59 5.41 5.74
CA MET A 214 -11.97 4.10 5.91
C MET A 214 -12.89 3.19 6.71
N ILE A 215 -13.31 2.10 6.08
CA ILE A 215 -14.08 1.03 6.72
C ILE A 215 -13.11 -0.09 7.07
N SER A 216 -12.93 -0.33 8.36
CA SER A 216 -12.06 -1.39 8.85
C SER A 216 -12.89 -2.59 9.31
N PHE A 217 -12.45 -3.77 8.91
CA PHE A 217 -13.07 -5.05 9.21
C PHE A 217 -12.14 -5.85 10.11
N LEU A 218 -12.61 -6.21 11.30
CA LEU A 218 -11.88 -7.03 12.24
C LEU A 218 -12.42 -8.46 12.19
N TYR A 219 -11.66 -9.35 11.57
CA TYR A 219 -11.95 -10.79 11.53
C TYR A 219 -11.27 -11.49 12.70
N ASN A 220 -12.07 -12.18 13.51
CA ASN A 220 -11.56 -13.06 14.55
C ASN A 220 -11.16 -14.37 13.89
N CYS A 221 -9.86 -14.66 13.83
CA CYS A 221 -9.30 -15.81 13.12
C CYS A 221 -9.45 -17.08 13.98
N PRO A 222 -10.45 -17.96 13.74
CA PRO A 222 -10.71 -19.08 14.63
C PRO A 222 -9.62 -20.13 14.52
N VAL A 223 -9.27 -20.75 15.65
CA VAL A 223 -8.27 -21.82 15.72
C VAL A 223 -8.99 -23.16 15.57
N ILE A 224 -8.86 -23.77 14.40
CA ILE A 224 -9.53 -25.04 14.04
C ILE A 224 -8.72 -26.28 14.40
N GLY A 225 -7.50 -26.09 14.92
CA GLY A 225 -6.68 -27.18 15.42
C GLY A 225 -5.33 -26.70 15.87
N GLY A 226 -4.61 -27.54 16.60
CA GLY A 226 -3.26 -27.21 17.03
C GLY A 226 -2.57 -28.39 17.67
N ARG A 227 -1.24 -28.35 17.65
CA ARG A 227 -0.38 -29.31 18.36
C ARG A 227 0.73 -28.53 19.02
N GLY A 228 1.11 -28.93 20.22
CA GLY A 228 2.17 -28.23 20.94
C GLY A 228 2.45 -28.82 22.31
N SER A 229 3.54 -28.35 22.89
CA SER A 229 3.90 -28.53 24.28
C SER A 229 3.68 -27.23 25.05
N ARG A 230 4.07 -27.21 26.33
CA ARG A 230 4.01 -26.02 27.19
C ARG A 230 4.82 -24.82 26.65
N HIS A 231 5.85 -25.07 25.82
CA HIS A 231 6.77 -24.03 25.37
C HIS A 231 6.78 -23.78 23.87
N TYR A 232 6.12 -24.64 23.08
CA TYR A 232 6.06 -24.52 21.64
C TYR A 232 4.70 -24.99 21.13
N ARG A 233 4.06 -24.22 20.27
CA ARG A 233 2.78 -24.56 19.66
C ARG A 233 2.80 -24.28 18.16
N SER A 234 2.11 -25.12 17.42
CA SER A 234 1.77 -24.94 16.02
C SER A 234 0.26 -25.02 15.93
N ASP A 235 -0.39 -23.88 15.78
CA ASP A 235 -1.84 -23.76 15.72
C ASP A 235 -2.26 -23.50 14.27
N ARG A 236 -3.32 -24.15 13.82
CA ARG A 236 -3.96 -23.92 12.52
C ARG A 236 -5.14 -23.00 12.74
N ALA A 237 -5.05 -21.79 12.20
CA ALA A 237 -6.08 -20.77 12.30
C ALA A 237 -6.66 -20.46 10.92
N LEU A 238 -7.90 -20.00 10.85
CA LEU A 238 -8.45 -19.48 9.60
C LEU A 238 -8.00 -18.03 9.38
N SER A 239 -7.83 -17.65 8.13
CA SER A 239 -7.49 -16.29 7.71
C SER A 239 -8.22 -15.96 6.43
N ILE A 240 -8.46 -14.67 6.19
CA ILE A 240 -9.07 -14.16 4.97
C ILE A 240 -7.97 -13.95 3.92
N LYS A 241 -8.20 -14.45 2.71
CA LYS A 241 -7.48 -14.10 1.48
C LYS A 241 -7.92 -12.70 1.02
N THR A 242 -7.38 -11.67 1.66
CA THR A 242 -7.82 -10.27 1.48
C THR A 242 -7.90 -9.85 0.02
N SER A 243 -6.88 -10.18 -0.79
CA SER A 243 -6.85 -9.84 -2.22
C SER A 243 -7.97 -10.50 -3.05
N SER A 244 -8.50 -11.65 -2.59
CA SER A 244 -9.58 -12.36 -3.27
C SER A 244 -10.93 -11.65 -3.14
N ILE A 245 -11.10 -10.77 -2.16
CA ILE A 245 -12.29 -9.90 -2.04
C ILE A 245 -12.46 -9.09 -3.32
N LEU A 246 -11.40 -8.45 -3.81
CA LEU A 246 -11.49 -7.61 -5.00
C LEU A 246 -11.75 -8.41 -6.29
N LYS A 247 -11.36 -9.69 -6.33
CA LYS A 247 -11.58 -10.58 -7.48
C LYS A 247 -13.02 -11.09 -7.54
N LEU A 248 -13.61 -11.37 -6.39
CA LEU A 248 -14.97 -11.90 -6.27
C LEU A 248 -16.05 -10.81 -6.26
N PHE A 249 -15.71 -9.60 -5.82
CA PHE A 249 -16.63 -8.48 -5.65
C PHE A 249 -16.18 -7.26 -6.47
N PRO A 250 -16.35 -7.29 -7.81
CA PRO A 250 -15.82 -6.27 -8.72
C PRO A 250 -16.45 -4.88 -8.50
N ILE A 251 -17.69 -4.80 -8.02
CA ILE A 251 -18.33 -3.51 -7.69
C ILE A 251 -17.57 -2.82 -6.55
N LEU A 252 -17.12 -3.58 -5.54
CA LEU A 252 -16.25 -3.03 -4.49
C LEU A 252 -14.92 -2.59 -5.09
N GLN A 253 -14.27 -3.43 -5.88
CA GLN A 253 -13.01 -3.07 -6.56
C GLN A 253 -13.14 -1.78 -7.38
N GLY A 254 -14.25 -1.59 -8.09
CA GLY A 254 -14.53 -0.38 -8.87
C GLY A 254 -14.71 0.89 -8.01
N SER A 255 -15.20 0.72 -6.78
CA SER A 255 -15.66 1.80 -5.90
C SER A 255 -14.63 2.27 -4.87
N LEU A 256 -13.72 1.40 -4.44
CA LEU A 256 -12.69 1.75 -3.45
C LEU A 256 -11.42 2.30 -4.09
N VAL A 257 -10.66 3.05 -3.29
CA VAL A 257 -9.30 3.47 -3.63
C VAL A 257 -8.34 2.32 -3.39
N PHE A 258 -8.32 1.79 -2.16
CA PHE A 258 -7.48 0.65 -1.82
C PHE A 258 -8.11 -0.29 -0.81
N LEU A 259 -7.63 -1.54 -0.84
CA LEU A 259 -7.83 -2.57 0.15
C LEU A 259 -6.46 -2.96 0.73
N ALA A 260 -6.36 -2.90 2.06
CA ALA A 260 -5.14 -3.20 2.78
C ALA A 260 -5.41 -4.07 4.00
N GLU A 261 -4.34 -4.60 4.61
CA GLU A 261 -4.41 -5.45 5.79
C GLU A 261 -3.41 -5.07 6.88
N GLU A 262 -3.77 -5.40 8.11
CA GLU A 262 -3.00 -5.18 9.31
C GLU A 262 -3.23 -6.35 10.27
N LEU A 263 -2.18 -6.79 10.98
CA LEU A 263 -2.31 -7.80 12.02
C LEU A 263 -2.32 -7.14 13.39
N LYS A 264 -3.24 -7.57 14.26
CA LYS A 264 -3.15 -7.26 15.67
C LYS A 264 -2.19 -8.24 16.33
N HIS A 265 -1.41 -7.75 17.30
CA HIS A 265 -0.50 -8.61 18.03
C HIS A 265 -1.30 -9.75 18.72
N PRO A 266 -0.95 -11.02 18.46
CA PRO A 266 -1.66 -12.14 19.06
C PRO A 266 -1.55 -12.17 20.58
N VAL A 267 -2.55 -12.76 21.24
CA VAL A 267 -2.56 -12.90 22.70
C VAL A 267 -2.80 -14.34 23.09
N MET A 268 -1.98 -14.89 23.99
CA MET A 268 -2.26 -16.19 24.59
C MET A 268 -3.30 -16.03 25.70
N LYS A 269 -4.47 -16.66 25.54
CA LYS A 269 -5.51 -16.77 26.58
C LYS A 269 -5.50 -18.17 27.21
N GLU A 270 -6.28 -18.37 28.27
CA GLU A 270 -6.42 -19.67 28.95
C GLU A 270 -6.86 -20.79 27.98
N ASN A 271 -7.77 -20.46 27.05
CA ASN A 271 -8.31 -21.40 26.06
C ASN A 271 -7.44 -21.54 24.80
N GLY A 272 -6.24 -20.93 24.76
CA GLY A 272 -5.33 -20.93 23.61
C GLY A 272 -5.08 -19.54 23.04
N PRO A 273 -4.33 -19.45 21.93
CA PRO A 273 -4.01 -18.19 21.30
C PRO A 273 -5.23 -17.58 20.62
N LYS A 274 -5.35 -16.25 20.70
CA LYS A 274 -6.30 -15.47 19.93
C LYS A 274 -5.54 -14.74 18.83
N PHE A 275 -6.01 -14.91 17.59
CA PHE A 275 -5.52 -14.24 16.41
C PHE A 275 -6.62 -13.34 15.86
N ASP A 276 -6.26 -12.14 15.45
CA ASP A 276 -7.19 -11.21 14.80
C ASP A 276 -6.49 -10.64 13.57
N LYS A 277 -7.21 -10.62 12.45
CA LYS A 277 -6.78 -9.99 11.21
C LYS A 277 -7.69 -8.81 10.90
N GLN A 278 -7.09 -7.66 10.61
CA GLN A 278 -7.83 -6.49 10.16
C GLN A 278 -7.59 -6.28 8.67
N PHE A 279 -8.65 -5.96 7.92
CA PHE A 279 -8.52 -5.40 6.58
C PHE A 279 -9.29 -4.09 6.47
N LYS A 280 -8.81 -3.17 5.64
CA LYS A 280 -9.29 -1.80 5.55
C LYS A 280 -9.60 -1.45 4.11
N MET A 281 -10.81 -0.94 3.88
CA MET A 281 -11.25 -0.42 2.59
C MET A 281 -11.33 1.10 2.68
N LEU A 282 -10.65 1.80 1.77
CA LEU A 282 -10.72 3.25 1.67
C LEU A 282 -11.63 3.68 0.53
N PHE A 283 -12.53 4.61 0.80
CA PHE A 283 -13.40 5.25 -0.18
C PHE A 283 -13.22 6.77 -0.15
N SER A 284 -13.46 7.44 -1.28
CA SER A 284 -13.78 8.86 -1.21
C SER A 284 -15.19 9.04 -0.68
N GLN A 285 -15.40 10.06 0.16
CA GLN A 285 -16.70 10.37 0.76
C GLN A 285 -17.75 10.64 -0.31
N GLU A 286 -17.39 11.32 -1.41
CA GLU A 286 -18.29 11.64 -2.52
C GLU A 286 -18.79 10.36 -3.21
N LEU A 287 -17.88 9.43 -3.52
CA LEU A 287 -18.23 8.17 -4.19
C LEU A 287 -19.06 7.29 -3.26
N LEU A 288 -18.65 7.17 -2.00
CA LEU A 288 -19.37 6.40 -0.99
C LEU A 288 -20.80 6.92 -0.84
N SER A 289 -20.99 8.23 -0.71
CA SER A 289 -22.31 8.85 -0.60
C SER A 289 -23.17 8.63 -1.84
N ARG A 290 -22.58 8.59 -3.03
CA ARG A 290 -23.30 8.31 -4.28
C ARG A 290 -23.71 6.84 -4.41
N LYS A 291 -22.86 5.90 -3.99
CA LYS A 291 -22.97 4.46 -4.27
C LYS A 291 -23.23 3.58 -3.04
N TYR A 292 -23.55 4.15 -1.88
CA TYR A 292 -23.60 3.40 -0.62
C TYR A 292 -24.53 2.18 -0.66
N LYS A 293 -25.61 2.20 -1.45
CA LYS A 293 -26.54 1.06 -1.56
C LYS A 293 -25.91 -0.15 -2.26
N GLU A 294 -25.19 0.09 -3.34
CA GLU A 294 -24.44 -0.93 -4.07
C GLU A 294 -23.29 -1.46 -3.19
N ILE A 295 -22.53 -0.55 -2.59
CA ILE A 295 -21.43 -0.88 -1.66
C ILE A 295 -21.92 -1.69 -0.47
N LYS A 296 -23.07 -1.32 0.12
CA LYS A 296 -23.70 -2.08 1.22
C LYS A 296 -24.00 -3.52 0.81
N THR A 297 -24.65 -3.70 -0.34
CA THR A 297 -25.02 -5.02 -0.86
C THR A 297 -23.79 -5.90 -1.04
N GLU A 298 -22.71 -5.34 -1.58
CA GLU A 298 -21.47 -6.09 -1.76
C GLU A 298 -20.77 -6.40 -0.43
N ILE A 299 -20.77 -5.47 0.54
CA ILE A 299 -20.23 -5.73 1.88
C ILE A 299 -21.05 -6.84 2.57
N GLU A 300 -22.37 -6.86 2.41
CA GLU A 300 -23.22 -7.96 2.91
C GLU A 300 -22.83 -9.29 2.28
N ASN A 301 -22.59 -9.32 0.96
CA ASN A 301 -22.14 -10.52 0.26
C ASN A 301 -20.75 -10.98 0.72
N VAL A 302 -19.82 -10.05 0.97
CA VAL A 302 -18.49 -10.35 1.54
C VAL A 302 -18.64 -10.99 2.92
N LEU A 303 -19.42 -10.37 3.81
CA LEU A 303 -19.63 -10.84 5.17
C LEU A 303 -20.32 -12.21 5.22
N LEU A 304 -21.32 -12.42 4.35
CA LEU A 304 -22.01 -13.69 4.20
C LEU A 304 -21.03 -14.78 3.76
N LYS A 305 -20.26 -14.55 2.70
CA LYS A 305 -19.28 -15.51 2.18
C LYS A 305 -18.18 -15.83 3.20
N ILE A 306 -17.68 -14.83 3.93
CA ILE A 306 -16.73 -15.05 5.04
C ILE A 306 -17.37 -15.97 6.09
N SER A 307 -18.62 -15.73 6.48
CA SER A 307 -19.31 -16.52 7.50
C SER A 307 -19.57 -17.95 7.06
N GLU A 308 -20.09 -18.14 5.83
CA GLU A 308 -20.34 -19.45 5.23
C GLU A 308 -19.05 -20.28 5.15
N GLU A 309 -17.96 -19.70 4.64
CA GLU A 309 -16.69 -20.43 4.51
C GLU A 309 -15.99 -20.65 5.84
N THR A 310 -16.14 -19.73 6.81
CA THR A 310 -15.63 -19.93 8.16
C THR A 310 -16.32 -21.12 8.81
N ASN A 311 -17.66 -21.15 8.82
CA ASN A 311 -18.43 -22.25 9.40
C ASN A 311 -18.11 -23.59 8.70
N LEU A 312 -18.01 -23.58 7.35
CA LEU A 312 -17.62 -24.77 6.58
C LEU A 312 -16.26 -25.32 6.99
N LEU A 313 -15.27 -24.44 7.23
CA LEU A 313 -13.90 -24.84 7.57
C LEU A 313 -13.73 -25.22 9.04
N GLU A 314 -14.60 -24.72 9.92
CA GLU A 314 -14.69 -25.18 11.32
C GLU A 314 -15.28 -26.59 11.39
N ASP A 315 -16.31 -26.88 10.58
CA ASP A 315 -16.95 -28.20 10.51
C ASP A 315 -16.11 -29.24 9.72
N ASP A 316 -15.49 -28.82 8.61
CA ASP A 316 -14.64 -29.65 7.76
C ASP A 316 -13.29 -28.98 7.48
N ASN A 317 -12.27 -29.36 8.26
CA ASN A 317 -10.92 -28.81 8.14
C ASN A 317 -10.15 -29.23 6.85
N LEU A 318 -10.74 -30.07 6.00
CA LEU A 318 -10.23 -30.44 4.68
C LEU A 318 -10.86 -29.62 3.55
N ALA A 319 -11.98 -28.93 3.82
CA ALA A 319 -12.60 -28.03 2.86
C ALA A 319 -11.66 -26.87 2.48
N ARG A 320 -11.99 -26.18 1.39
CA ARG A 320 -11.25 -25.01 0.91
C ARG A 320 -12.22 -23.89 0.58
N GLY A 321 -12.01 -22.73 1.20
CA GLY A 321 -12.71 -21.50 0.85
C GLY A 321 -12.01 -20.71 -0.26
N GLU A 322 -12.80 -19.93 -0.97
CA GLU A 322 -12.32 -18.95 -1.95
C GLU A 322 -11.80 -17.70 -1.23
N LEU A 323 -12.47 -17.27 -0.15
CA LEU A 323 -12.07 -16.16 0.70
C LEU A 323 -11.37 -16.60 1.98
N VAL A 324 -11.77 -17.70 2.60
CA VAL A 324 -11.22 -18.16 3.88
C VAL A 324 -10.28 -19.34 3.66
N GLN A 325 -9.15 -19.33 4.36
CA GLN A 325 -8.15 -20.39 4.30
C GLN A 325 -7.58 -20.74 5.66
N GLY A 326 -7.21 -22.01 5.85
CA GLY A 326 -6.42 -22.42 7.00
C GLY A 326 -4.93 -22.09 6.80
N VAL A 327 -4.34 -21.39 7.77
CA VAL A 327 -2.91 -21.08 7.82
C VAL A 327 -2.31 -21.64 9.10
N THR A 328 -1.00 -21.89 9.09
CA THR A 328 -0.27 -22.38 10.27
C THR A 328 0.48 -21.24 10.93
N ILE A 329 0.31 -21.10 12.23
CA ILE A 329 0.95 -20.09 13.08
C ILE A 329 1.79 -20.81 14.13
N ARG A 330 3.01 -20.35 14.34
CA ARG A 330 3.93 -20.92 15.32
C ARG A 330 4.09 -19.98 16.50
N SER A 331 3.99 -20.54 17.70
CA SER A 331 4.10 -19.80 18.95
C SER A 331 5.17 -20.43 19.83
N GLN A 332 6.03 -19.62 20.44
CA GLN A 332 7.09 -20.09 21.34
C GLN A 332 7.10 -19.28 22.64
N TRP A 333 7.18 -19.97 23.77
CA TRP A 333 7.43 -19.33 25.06
C TRP A 333 8.90 -18.94 25.19
N LYS A 334 9.17 -17.66 25.35
CA LYS A 334 10.50 -17.12 25.65
C LYS A 334 10.60 -16.79 27.13
N LYS A 335 11.63 -17.33 27.80
CA LYS A 335 11.97 -16.95 29.18
C LYS A 335 12.75 -15.64 29.17
N ARG A 336 12.59 -14.81 30.20
CA ARG A 336 13.53 -13.71 30.48
C ARG A 336 14.80 -14.31 31.09
N GLU A 337 15.97 -13.78 30.73
CA GLU A 337 17.28 -14.33 31.10
C GLU A 337 17.45 -14.54 32.61
N ASP A 338 16.79 -13.73 33.45
CA ASP A 338 16.94 -13.77 34.92
C ASP A 338 15.61 -13.87 35.72
N LYS A 339 14.49 -14.29 35.13
CA LYS A 339 13.20 -14.37 35.86
C LYS A 339 12.37 -15.62 35.50
N ASP A 340 11.57 -16.10 36.45
CA ASP A 340 10.50 -17.11 36.23
C ASP A 340 9.35 -16.61 35.34
N THR A 341 9.44 -15.38 34.83
CA THR A 341 8.48 -14.79 33.91
C THR A 341 8.95 -14.89 32.47
N GLY A 342 8.00 -15.05 31.56
CA GLY A 342 8.25 -15.15 30.13
C GLY A 342 7.11 -14.55 29.32
N TRP A 343 7.22 -14.63 28.00
CA TRP A 343 6.20 -14.16 27.08
C TRP A 343 6.08 -15.12 25.89
N TRP A 344 4.92 -15.11 25.25
CA TRP A 344 4.73 -15.83 23.99
C TRP A 344 5.19 -14.95 22.82
N SER A 345 6.04 -15.52 21.98
CA SER A 345 6.45 -14.98 20.68
C SER A 345 5.67 -15.70 19.59
N PHE A 346 5.12 -14.95 18.63
CA PHE A 346 4.27 -15.47 17.56
C PHE A 346 4.87 -15.18 16.19
N ASP A 347 5.06 -16.22 15.39
CA ASP A 347 5.32 -16.14 13.95
C ASP A 347 3.97 -16.27 13.24
N HIS A 348 3.37 -15.11 12.94
CA HIS A 348 1.98 -14.96 12.52
C HIS A 348 1.82 -14.21 11.19
N ASP A 349 2.93 -13.98 10.47
CA ASP A 349 2.92 -13.32 9.15
C ASP A 349 2.16 -14.14 8.10
N SER A 350 2.00 -15.45 8.33
CA SER A 350 1.16 -16.32 7.50
C SER A 350 -0.32 -15.94 7.49
N LEU A 351 -0.78 -15.07 8.41
CA LEU A 351 -2.10 -14.46 8.35
C LEU A 351 -2.23 -13.43 7.23
N LEU A 352 -1.14 -12.80 6.79
CA LEU A 352 -1.13 -11.81 5.71
C LEU A 352 -1.17 -12.49 4.33
N CYS A 353 -1.61 -11.74 3.33
CA CYS A 353 -1.61 -12.10 1.93
C CYS A 353 -0.53 -11.30 1.20
N GLU A 354 0.50 -12.01 0.73
CA GLU A 354 1.53 -11.40 -0.11
C GLU A 354 0.91 -10.83 -1.40
N VAL A 355 1.36 -9.64 -1.79
CA VAL A 355 0.91 -9.01 -3.03
C VAL A 355 1.48 -9.76 -4.23
N SER A 356 0.60 -10.23 -5.10
CA SER A 356 0.94 -10.90 -6.35
C SER A 356 0.73 -9.99 -7.57
N GLU A 357 1.35 -10.35 -8.70
CA GLU A 357 1.12 -9.69 -9.99
C GLU A 357 -0.31 -9.78 -10.50
N ASP A 358 -1.01 -10.83 -10.11
CA ASP A 358 -2.37 -11.14 -10.55
C ASP A 358 -3.40 -10.54 -9.60
N ASP A 359 -2.96 -9.80 -8.58
CA ASP A 359 -3.86 -9.05 -7.71
C ASP A 359 -4.31 -7.74 -8.39
N PRO A 360 -5.53 -7.28 -8.08
CA PRO A 360 -5.96 -5.95 -8.50
C PRO A 360 -5.02 -4.86 -7.96
N PRO A 361 -4.78 -3.78 -8.72
CA PRO A 361 -3.92 -2.69 -8.28
C PRO A 361 -4.45 -1.97 -7.02
N GLU A 362 -5.74 -2.10 -6.73
CA GLU A 362 -6.34 -1.60 -5.50
C GLU A 362 -5.93 -2.43 -4.26
N TYR A 363 -5.38 -3.64 -4.40
CA TYR A 363 -4.84 -4.40 -3.27
C TYR A 363 -3.42 -3.93 -2.94
N TRP A 364 -3.27 -3.28 -1.78
CA TRP A 364 -2.00 -2.67 -1.37
C TRP A 364 -1.21 -3.54 -0.38
N GLY A 365 -1.75 -4.69 0.01
CA GLY A 365 -1.12 -5.57 0.98
C GLY A 365 -1.09 -4.95 2.37
N ARG A 366 0.03 -5.09 3.07
CA ARG A 366 0.22 -4.51 4.40
C ARG A 366 0.40 -3.01 4.30
N LEU A 367 -0.34 -2.27 5.13
CA LEU A 367 -0.01 -0.88 5.41
C LEU A 367 0.91 -0.81 6.61
N GLY A 368 2.09 -0.22 6.40
CA GLY A 368 3.02 0.12 7.46
C GLY A 368 2.49 1.27 8.34
N TYR A 369 3.30 1.65 9.33
CA TYR A 369 3.01 2.84 10.12
C TYR A 369 3.09 4.09 9.22
N ILE A 370 2.04 4.90 9.22
CA ILE A 370 1.99 6.14 8.44
C ILE A 370 2.60 7.25 9.29
N GLU A 371 3.80 7.68 8.91
CA GLU A 371 4.43 8.85 9.50
C GLU A 371 3.73 10.15 9.09
N LYS A 372 4.02 11.24 9.81
CA LYS A 372 3.56 12.58 9.43
C LYS A 372 4.12 13.07 8.10
N ASP A 373 5.25 12.50 7.68
CA ASP A 373 5.94 12.83 6.43
C ASP A 373 5.99 11.58 5.53
N TYR A 374 4.87 11.27 4.88
CA TYR A 374 4.73 10.16 3.94
C TYR A 374 5.76 10.20 2.81
N VAL A 375 6.00 11.34 2.13
CA VAL A 375 6.96 11.39 1.01
C VAL A 375 8.38 11.09 1.50
N THR A 376 8.82 11.76 2.57
CA THR A 376 10.23 11.71 2.98
C THR A 376 10.56 10.50 3.85
N SER A 377 9.59 9.96 4.57
CA SER A 377 9.86 9.06 5.69
C SER A 377 9.06 7.75 5.65
N THR A 378 8.12 7.58 4.73
CA THR A 378 7.44 6.28 4.59
C THR A 378 8.46 5.15 4.38
N GLU A 379 8.26 4.07 5.11
CA GLU A 379 9.05 2.84 4.95
C GLU A 379 8.55 2.02 3.76
N ASP A 380 7.25 2.14 3.44
CA ASP A 380 6.57 1.31 2.46
C ASP A 380 5.79 2.17 1.45
N TYR A 381 5.85 1.77 0.18
CA TYR A 381 4.97 2.25 -0.87
C TYR A 381 4.10 1.10 -1.35
N PRO A 382 2.85 1.36 -1.76
CA PRO A 382 2.02 0.37 -2.44
C PRO A 382 2.78 -0.26 -3.60
N TRP A 383 2.58 -1.57 -3.79
CA TRP A 383 3.14 -2.34 -4.90
C TRP A 383 4.67 -2.50 -4.91
N MET A 384 5.36 -2.08 -3.83
CA MET A 384 6.76 -2.41 -3.56
C MET A 384 6.84 -3.59 -2.60
N SER A 385 7.65 -4.62 -2.93
CA SER A 385 7.81 -5.82 -2.09
C SER A 385 8.67 -5.63 -0.86
N VAL A 386 9.47 -4.57 -0.82
CA VAL A 386 10.49 -4.36 0.20
C VAL A 386 10.42 -2.96 0.73
N ASN A 387 10.62 -2.83 2.04
CA ASN A 387 10.76 -1.53 2.69
C ASN A 387 11.92 -0.77 2.04
N VAL A 388 11.70 0.52 1.81
CA VAL A 388 12.64 1.44 1.19
C VAL A 388 13.90 1.59 2.03
N SER A 389 13.70 1.66 3.34
CA SER A 389 14.74 1.67 4.35
C SER A 389 14.26 0.80 5.50
N LYS A 390 15.02 -0.23 5.86
CA LYS A 390 14.75 -0.93 7.12
C LYS A 390 15.05 0.04 8.25
N SER A 391 14.13 0.20 9.18
CA SER A 391 14.45 0.52 10.59
C SER A 391 15.20 -0.67 11.22
N ASN A 392 16.34 -1.05 10.64
CA ASN A 392 17.27 -1.97 11.27
C ASN A 392 18.35 -1.17 11.98
N ILE A 393 18.03 -0.68 13.17
CA ILE A 393 18.88 -0.94 14.33
C ILE A 393 17.99 -1.32 15.51
N PRO A 394 17.48 -2.57 15.60
CA PRO A 394 17.22 -3.12 16.90
C PRO A 394 18.57 -3.58 17.45
N PHE A 395 18.96 -2.91 18.54
CA PHE A 395 20.07 -3.24 19.47
C PHE A 395 21.46 -2.76 19.05
#